data_AF-A0A819S238-F1
#
_entry.id   AF-A0A819S238-F1
#
_cell.length_a   1.000
_cell.length_b   1.000
_cell.length_c   1.000
_cell.angle_alpha   90.00
_cell.angle_beta   90.00
_cell.angle_gamma   90.00
#
_symmetry.space_group_name_H-M   'P 1'
#
loop_
_entity.id
_entity.type
_entity.pdbx_description
1 polymer ?
#
loop_
_entity_poly.entity_id
_entity_poly.type
_entity_poly.pdbx_seq_one_letter_code
_entity_poly.pdbx_strand_id
1 'polypeptide(L)'
;MAITEEVLRHQAQGDLNNHISSAQTTFALILLAIRQTMAGNQYISALGTNFYLRYPPSTFGNWDHPKMLPVVFENCSCLSISGCPRPALIKDSRDQLVVVPGMIVDCYVVDSTLGSTLECYYDLTCFRLLHKQSIETVSLLSDYSNNHFLVNSTVQTLLDDLMIDKLNSEIMFDSFYSQCKPDYCAFSYTHRFSRLFIITTILGTFGALSSILRLMTPFIVKIIFRWKTKIASNDTIPQNDTVILRKRK
;
A
#
# COMPACT_ATOMS: atom_id res chain seq x y z
N MET A 1 -22.41 1.86 -34.29
CA MET A 1 -22.57 0.48 -33.81
C MET A 1 -22.88 0.57 -32.33
N ALA A 2 -24.11 0.29 -31.92
CA ALA A 2 -24.51 0.37 -30.51
C ALA A 2 -24.01 -0.89 -29.79
N ILE A 3 -23.28 -0.72 -28.69
CA ILE A 3 -22.89 -1.82 -27.81
C ILE A 3 -24.15 -2.26 -27.06
N THR A 4 -24.50 -3.54 -27.14
CA THR A 4 -25.64 -4.08 -26.40
C THR A 4 -25.27 -4.29 -24.93
N GLU A 5 -26.25 -4.18 -24.04
CA GLU A 5 -26.07 -4.40 -22.59
C GLU A 5 -25.43 -5.76 -22.28
N GLU A 6 -25.79 -6.79 -23.04
CA GLU A 6 -25.28 -8.14 -22.88
C GLU A 6 -23.78 -8.25 -23.20
N VAL A 7 -23.32 -7.56 -24.26
CA VAL A 7 -21.89 -7.49 -24.59
C VAL A 7 -21.12 -6.76 -23.49
N LEU A 8 -21.67 -5.67 -22.95
CA LEU A 8 -21.06 -4.93 -21.86
C LEU A 8 -20.95 -5.77 -20.58
N ARG A 9 -22.02 -6.52 -20.23
CA ARG A 9 -22.03 -7.44 -19.08
C ARG A 9 -21.00 -8.55 -19.22
N HIS A 10 -20.92 -9.18 -20.40
CA HIS A 10 -19.91 -10.21 -20.66
C HIS A 10 -18.48 -9.67 -20.56
N GLN A 11 -18.22 -8.47 -21.08
CA GLN A 11 -16.91 -7.84 -20.95
C GLN A 11 -16.58 -7.51 -19.49
N ALA A 12 -17.53 -6.96 -18.72
CA ALA A 12 -17.35 -6.65 -17.31
C ALA A 12 -17.05 -7.91 -16.48
N GLN A 13 -17.79 -9.00 -16.71
CA GLN A 13 -17.53 -10.26 -16.01
C GLN A 13 -16.17 -10.86 -16.38
N GLY A 14 -15.79 -10.77 -17.66
CA GLY A 14 -14.48 -11.21 -18.12
C GLY A 14 -13.33 -10.44 -17.46
N ASP A 15 -13.44 -9.11 -17.39
CA ASP A 15 -12.43 -8.27 -16.74
C ASP A 15 -12.35 -8.51 -15.22
N LEU A 16 -13.49 -8.70 -14.56
CA LEU A 16 -13.57 -9.02 -13.15
C LEU A 16 -12.92 -10.38 -12.84
N ASN A 17 -13.25 -11.42 -13.61
CA ASN A 17 -12.65 -12.74 -13.44
C ASN A 17 -11.13 -12.70 -13.66
N ASN A 18 -10.65 -11.94 -14.65
CA ASN A 18 -9.23 -11.74 -14.88
C ASN A 18 -8.54 -11.02 -13.71
N HIS A 19 -9.18 -9.99 -13.15
CA HIS A 19 -8.65 -9.29 -11.98
C HIS A 19 -8.58 -10.19 -10.75
N ILE A 20 -9.63 -11.00 -10.49
CA ILE A 20 -9.65 -11.97 -9.39
C ILE A 20 -8.50 -12.98 -9.56
N SER A 21 -8.39 -13.61 -10.72
CA SER A 21 -7.32 -14.58 -10.99
C SER A 21 -5.92 -13.98 -10.88
N SER A 22 -5.74 -12.75 -11.38
CA SER A 22 -4.49 -12.01 -11.25
C SER A 22 -4.18 -11.67 -9.79
N ALA A 23 -5.18 -11.29 -9.00
CA ALA A 23 -5.02 -10.97 -7.59
C ALA A 23 -4.63 -12.22 -6.79
N GLN A 24 -5.31 -13.35 -6.99
CA GLN A 24 -4.98 -14.64 -6.37
C GLN A 24 -3.53 -15.04 -6.65
N THR A 25 -3.14 -15.02 -7.93
CA THR A 25 -1.78 -15.37 -8.36
C THR A 25 -0.73 -14.44 -7.74
N THR A 26 -1.00 -13.13 -7.77
CA THR A 26 -0.08 -12.12 -7.22
C THR A 26 0.09 -12.28 -5.72
N PHE A 27 -1.01 -12.54 -5.01
CA PHE A 27 -0.99 -12.75 -3.56
C PHE A 27 -0.19 -13.99 -3.18
N ALA A 28 -0.41 -15.12 -3.86
CA ALA A 28 0.34 -16.35 -3.65
C ALA A 28 1.85 -16.16 -3.89
N LEU A 29 2.22 -15.44 -4.95
CA LEU A 29 3.62 -15.12 -5.25
C LEU A 29 4.26 -14.23 -4.18
N ILE A 30 3.55 -13.22 -3.70
CA ILE A 30 4.05 -12.34 -2.62
C ILE A 30 4.26 -13.14 -1.33
N LEU A 31 3.30 -13.98 -0.94
CA LEU A 31 3.43 -14.83 0.25
C LEU A 31 4.63 -15.79 0.13
N LEU A 32 4.80 -16.43 -1.03
CA LEU A 32 5.94 -17.30 -1.27
C LEU A 32 7.27 -16.53 -1.18
N ALA A 33 7.34 -15.34 -1.77
CA ALA A 33 8.52 -14.49 -1.71
C ALA A 33 8.86 -14.07 -0.27
N ILE A 34 7.86 -13.73 0.55
CA ILE A 34 8.05 -13.41 1.98
C ILE A 34 8.65 -14.61 2.71
N ARG A 35 8.05 -15.80 2.55
CA ARG A 35 8.53 -17.04 3.20
C ARG A 35 9.98 -17.37 2.82
N GLN A 36 10.29 -17.34 1.53
CA GLN A 36 11.65 -17.61 1.04
C GLN A 36 12.66 -16.57 1.53
N THR A 37 12.27 -15.30 1.57
CA THR A 37 13.13 -14.22 2.07
C THR A 37 13.40 -14.38 3.56
N MET A 38 12.38 -14.73 4.36
CA MET A 38 12.55 -14.93 5.80
C MET A 38 13.43 -16.15 6.11
N ALA A 39 13.19 -17.28 5.45
CA ALA A 39 13.97 -18.51 5.66
C ALA A 39 15.40 -18.37 5.14
N GLY A 40 15.59 -17.79 3.96
CA GLY A 40 16.90 -17.62 3.33
C GLY A 40 17.81 -16.64 4.07
N ASN A 41 17.25 -15.59 4.68
CA ASN A 41 18.02 -14.60 5.45
C ASN A 41 18.05 -14.89 6.96
N GLN A 42 17.39 -15.96 7.41
CA GLN A 42 17.31 -16.36 8.81
C GLN A 42 16.79 -15.23 9.73
N TYR A 43 15.84 -14.43 9.26
CA TYR A 43 15.33 -13.30 10.07
C TYR A 43 14.57 -13.80 11.30
N ILE A 44 14.89 -13.25 12.48
CA ILE A 44 14.14 -13.53 13.71
C ILE A 44 12.73 -12.96 13.56
N SER A 45 11.72 -13.81 13.66
CA SER A 45 10.33 -13.40 13.75
C SER A 45 10.08 -12.60 15.04
N ALA A 46 9.05 -11.75 15.07
CA ALA A 46 8.74 -10.96 16.26
C ALA A 46 8.56 -11.80 17.53
N LEU A 47 8.11 -13.06 17.39
CA LEU A 47 7.92 -14.00 18.49
C LEU A 47 9.15 -14.88 18.77
N GLY A 48 10.22 -14.78 17.98
CA GLY A 48 11.44 -15.60 18.15
C GLY A 48 11.23 -17.09 17.93
N THR A 49 10.17 -17.50 17.22
CA THR A 49 9.77 -18.91 17.05
C THR A 49 10.56 -19.65 15.98
N ASN A 50 11.32 -18.95 15.14
CA ASN A 50 12.04 -19.50 13.99
C ASN A 50 13.56 -19.52 14.15
N PHE A 51 14.18 -18.41 14.56
CA PHE A 51 15.62 -18.30 14.72
C PHE A 51 15.97 -17.61 16.02
N TYR A 52 17.13 -17.95 16.57
CA TYR A 52 17.67 -17.30 17.75
C TYR A 52 19.17 -17.05 17.60
N LEU A 53 19.65 -16.01 18.29
CA LEU A 53 21.06 -15.67 18.33
C LEU A 53 21.76 -16.51 19.39
N ARG A 54 22.87 -17.16 19.03
CA ARG A 54 23.71 -17.91 19.97
C ARG A 54 25.17 -17.45 19.87
N TYR A 55 25.79 -17.31 21.04
CA TYR A 55 27.24 -17.14 21.18
C TYR A 55 27.87 -18.52 21.42
N PRO A 56 28.66 -19.08 20.49
CA PRO A 56 29.35 -20.33 20.70
C PRO A 56 30.33 -20.23 21.88
N PRO A 57 30.49 -21.28 22.69
CA PRO A 57 31.54 -21.30 23.70
C PRO A 57 32.91 -21.21 23.02
N SER A 58 33.78 -20.35 23.55
CA SER A 58 35.10 -20.13 23.00
C SER A 58 35.96 -21.40 23.14
N THR A 59 36.55 -21.87 22.05
CA THR A 59 37.50 -22.99 22.11
C THR A 59 38.89 -22.55 22.58
N PHE A 60 39.20 -21.23 22.58
CA PHE A 60 40.53 -20.70 22.90
C PHE A 60 40.50 -19.29 23.54
N GLY A 61 39.53 -18.97 24.40
CA GLY A 61 39.50 -17.70 25.15
C GLY A 61 39.05 -16.46 24.38
N ASN A 62 38.82 -16.56 23.06
CA ASN A 62 38.15 -15.52 22.26
C ASN A 62 36.69 -15.87 22.05
N TRP A 63 35.79 -14.92 22.32
CA TRP A 63 34.37 -15.03 21.97
C TRP A 63 34.23 -15.21 20.46
N ASP A 64 33.62 -16.32 20.05
CA ASP A 64 33.29 -16.54 18.65
C ASP A 64 32.16 -15.56 18.23
N HIS A 65 32.09 -15.22 16.94
CA HIS A 65 31.07 -14.28 16.47
C HIS A 65 29.66 -14.86 16.67
N PRO A 66 28.66 -14.01 16.99
CA PRO A 66 27.30 -14.48 17.18
C PRO A 66 26.78 -15.12 15.90
N LYS A 67 26.09 -16.26 16.06
CA LYS A 67 25.50 -17.01 14.94
C LYS A 67 23.99 -17.09 15.11
N MET A 68 23.31 -16.99 13.98
CA MET A 68 21.88 -17.25 13.88
C MET A 68 21.68 -18.75 13.74
N LEU A 69 20.88 -19.34 14.62
CA LEU A 69 20.56 -20.77 14.58
C LEU A 69 19.06 -20.96 14.43
N PRO A 70 18.62 -21.92 13.61
CA PRO A 70 17.21 -22.27 13.52
C PRO A 70 16.77 -22.89 14.84
N VAL A 71 15.56 -22.55 15.27
CA VAL A 71 14.87 -23.31 16.30
C VAL A 71 14.55 -24.68 15.70
N VAL A 72 14.87 -25.72 16.46
CA VAL A 72 14.58 -27.10 16.10
C VAL A 72 13.60 -27.64 17.12
N PHE A 73 12.53 -28.23 16.62
CA PHE A 73 11.48 -28.82 17.41
C PHE A 73 11.35 -30.29 17.04
N GLU A 74 11.66 -31.17 17.98
CA GLU A 74 11.80 -32.60 17.73
C GLU A 74 12.75 -32.85 16.55
N ASN A 75 12.25 -33.34 15.41
CA ASN A 75 13.01 -33.59 14.18
C ASN A 75 12.73 -32.56 13.07
N CYS A 76 12.07 -31.45 13.38
CA CYS A 76 11.74 -30.41 12.42
C CYS A 76 12.51 -29.12 12.71
N SER A 77 13.18 -28.59 11.68
CA SER A 77 14.00 -27.38 11.78
C SER A 77 13.36 -26.22 11.05
N CYS A 78 13.34 -25.05 11.68
CA CYS A 78 12.83 -23.81 11.08
C CYS A 78 13.69 -23.23 9.95
N LEU A 79 14.78 -23.93 9.59
CA LEU A 79 15.48 -23.69 8.34
C LEU A 79 14.67 -24.18 7.11
N SER A 80 13.75 -25.12 7.31
CA SER A 80 12.88 -25.61 6.24
C SER A 80 11.81 -24.58 5.89
N ILE A 81 11.57 -24.39 4.59
CA ILE A 81 10.48 -23.55 4.07
C ILE A 81 9.10 -24.19 4.35
N SER A 82 9.06 -25.51 4.54
CA SER A 82 7.82 -26.24 4.86
C SER A 82 7.29 -25.99 6.27
N GLY A 83 8.03 -25.27 7.12
CA GLY A 83 7.68 -25.06 8.52
C GLY A 83 7.71 -26.35 9.36
N CYS A 84 7.21 -26.21 10.59
CA CYS A 84 7.05 -27.21 11.64
C CYS A 84 5.68 -27.04 12.35
N PRO A 85 4.57 -27.31 11.65
CA PRO A 85 3.22 -27.03 12.13
C PRO A 85 2.83 -27.93 13.29
N ARG A 86 2.32 -27.35 14.37
CA ARG A 86 1.86 -28.05 15.58
C ARG A 86 0.62 -27.40 16.18
N PRO A 87 -0.19 -28.12 16.97
CA PRO A 87 -1.34 -27.53 17.64
C PRO A 87 -0.93 -26.39 18.58
N ALA A 88 -1.68 -25.29 18.58
CA ALA A 88 -1.47 -24.19 19.49
C ALA A 88 -1.91 -24.57 20.91
N LEU A 89 -1.08 -24.25 21.90
CA LEU A 89 -1.29 -24.55 23.31
C LEU A 89 -1.37 -23.24 24.10
N ILE A 90 -2.46 -23.05 24.85
CA ILE A 90 -2.66 -21.88 25.73
C ILE A 90 -2.99 -22.35 27.14
N LYS A 91 -2.53 -21.58 28.14
CA LYS A 91 -2.88 -21.80 29.54
C LYS A 91 -4.31 -21.32 29.82
N ASP A 92 -5.15 -22.21 30.33
CA ASP A 92 -6.53 -21.91 30.72
C ASP A 92 -6.58 -21.05 32.01
N SER A 93 -7.77 -20.91 32.61
CA SER A 93 -7.94 -20.19 33.89
C SER A 93 -7.38 -20.94 35.11
N ARG A 94 -7.05 -22.22 34.97
CA ARG A 94 -6.50 -23.12 36.00
C ARG A 94 -5.01 -23.41 35.78
N ASP A 95 -4.36 -22.66 34.89
CA ASP A 95 -2.96 -22.84 34.48
C ASP A 95 -2.65 -24.18 33.78
N GLN A 96 -3.67 -24.87 33.26
CA GLN A 96 -3.50 -26.09 32.47
C GLN A 96 -3.30 -25.75 30.99
N LEU A 97 -2.41 -26.49 30.32
CA LEU A 97 -2.19 -26.36 28.87
C LEU A 97 -3.36 -27.01 28.13
N VAL A 98 -4.07 -26.20 27.34
CA VAL A 98 -5.20 -26.63 26.52
C VAL A 98 -4.86 -26.36 25.05
N VAL A 99 -5.18 -27.32 24.19
CA VAL A 99 -5.08 -27.16 22.73
C VAL A 99 -6.19 -26.23 22.27
N VAL A 100 -5.87 -25.22 21.47
CA VAL A 100 -6.86 -24.36 20.86
C VAL A 100 -7.31 -24.98 19.53
N PRO A 101 -8.59 -25.40 19.41
CA PRO A 101 -9.16 -25.88 18.16
C PRO A 101 -8.79 -24.98 16.97
N GLY A 102 -8.27 -25.60 15.92
CA GLY A 102 -8.00 -24.94 14.65
C GLY A 102 -6.75 -24.07 14.61
N MET A 103 -6.16 -23.71 15.75
CA MET A 103 -4.96 -22.88 15.76
C MET A 103 -3.69 -23.73 15.68
N ILE A 104 -2.81 -23.33 14.78
CA ILE A 104 -1.51 -23.94 14.54
C ILE A 104 -0.41 -22.95 14.92
N VAL A 105 0.64 -23.48 15.55
CA VAL A 105 1.91 -22.80 15.77
C VAL A 105 2.95 -23.40 14.84
N ASP A 106 3.66 -22.54 14.16
CA ASP A 106 4.73 -22.88 13.22
C ASP A 106 5.95 -21.98 13.50
N CYS A 107 7.06 -22.24 12.81
CA CYS A 107 8.26 -21.44 12.79
C CYS A 107 7.95 -19.97 12.48
N TYR A 108 7.15 -19.71 11.44
CA TYR A 108 6.77 -18.37 11.03
C TYR A 108 5.30 -18.09 11.38
N VAL A 109 5.02 -16.86 11.79
CA VAL A 109 3.64 -16.41 12.10
C VAL A 109 2.75 -16.54 10.86
N VAL A 110 3.28 -16.25 9.67
CA VAL A 110 2.53 -16.39 8.41
C VAL A 110 2.10 -17.84 8.18
N ASP A 111 2.97 -18.81 8.44
CA ASP A 111 2.67 -20.24 8.29
C ASP A 111 1.67 -20.72 9.35
N SER A 112 1.86 -20.25 10.58
CA SER A 112 0.94 -20.47 11.70
C SER A 112 -0.47 -20.02 11.34
N THR A 113 -0.60 -18.77 10.86
CA THR A 113 -1.89 -18.19 10.47
C THR A 113 -2.51 -18.92 9.30
N LEU A 114 -1.75 -19.17 8.22
CA LEU A 114 -2.25 -19.81 7.00
C LEU A 114 -2.70 -21.25 7.24
N GLY A 115 -1.96 -22.00 8.07
CA GLY A 115 -2.32 -23.36 8.45
C GLY A 115 -3.48 -23.43 9.45
N SER A 116 -3.76 -22.36 10.19
CA SER A 116 -4.86 -22.33 11.16
C SER A 116 -6.23 -22.23 10.48
N THR A 117 -7.28 -22.61 11.19
CA THR A 117 -8.69 -22.38 10.88
C THR A 117 -9.27 -21.30 11.80
N LEU A 118 -10.46 -20.81 11.47
CA LEU A 118 -11.19 -19.84 12.30
C LEU A 118 -12.20 -20.50 13.25
N GLU A 119 -12.18 -21.84 13.41
CA GLU A 119 -13.20 -22.60 14.12
C GLU A 119 -13.41 -22.13 15.58
N CYS A 120 -12.34 -21.71 16.25
CA CYS A 120 -12.40 -21.20 17.62
C CYS A 120 -13.29 -19.95 17.77
N TYR A 121 -13.47 -19.18 16.69
CA TYR A 121 -14.29 -17.97 16.71
C TYR A 121 -15.80 -18.24 16.54
N TYR A 122 -16.20 -19.47 16.21
CA TYR A 122 -17.59 -19.91 16.18
C TYR A 122 -18.05 -20.50 17.53
N ASP A 123 -17.11 -20.91 18.39
CA ASP A 123 -17.40 -21.50 19.70
C ASP A 123 -17.13 -20.51 20.85
N LEU A 124 -18.13 -20.27 21.70
CA LEU A 124 -18.02 -19.34 22.82
C LEU A 124 -16.96 -19.74 23.84
N THR A 125 -16.80 -21.05 24.10
CA THR A 125 -15.86 -21.55 25.09
C THR A 125 -14.43 -21.33 24.61
N CYS A 126 -14.16 -21.69 23.35
CA CYS A 126 -12.88 -21.48 22.70
C CYS A 126 -12.54 -19.98 22.59
N PHE A 127 -13.48 -19.17 22.12
CA PHE A 127 -13.33 -17.72 22.02
C PHE A 127 -12.92 -17.09 23.37
N ARG A 128 -13.52 -17.55 24.47
CA ARG A 128 -13.17 -17.10 25.84
C ARG A 128 -11.76 -17.52 26.29
N LEU A 129 -11.19 -18.59 25.75
CA LEU A 129 -9.79 -18.96 26.01
C LEU A 129 -8.83 -17.91 25.43
N LEU A 130 -9.14 -17.38 24.24
CA LEU A 130 -8.35 -16.37 23.55
C LEU A 130 -8.58 -14.96 24.13
N HIS A 131 -9.83 -14.67 24.49
CA HIS A 131 -10.29 -13.33 24.84
C HIS A 131 -10.75 -13.25 26.30
N LYS A 132 -9.83 -13.51 27.25
CA LYS A 132 -10.12 -13.55 28.70
C LYS A 132 -10.78 -12.28 29.27
N GLN A 133 -10.71 -11.14 28.56
CA GLN A 133 -11.08 -9.82 29.09
C GLN A 133 -12.03 -9.00 28.20
N SER A 134 -12.48 -9.52 27.06
CA SER A 134 -13.22 -8.74 26.02
C SER A 134 -14.48 -9.45 25.53
N ILE A 135 -15.38 -9.82 26.45
CA ILE A 135 -16.58 -10.61 26.13
C ILE A 135 -17.81 -9.74 25.88
N GLU A 136 -17.89 -8.52 26.44
CA GLU A 136 -19.14 -7.74 26.40
C GLU A 136 -19.43 -7.05 25.06
N THR A 137 -18.46 -6.96 24.14
CA THR A 137 -18.60 -6.17 22.89
C THR A 137 -18.34 -6.94 21.61
N VAL A 138 -17.99 -8.24 21.67
CA VAL A 138 -17.61 -9.01 20.48
C VAL A 138 -18.62 -10.11 20.20
N SER A 139 -19.23 -10.06 19.01
CA SER A 139 -20.07 -11.12 18.48
C SER A 139 -19.23 -12.27 17.92
N LEU A 140 -19.66 -13.50 18.22
CA LEU A 140 -19.11 -14.72 17.61
C LEU A 140 -19.34 -14.73 16.10
N LEU A 141 -18.51 -15.46 15.38
CA LEU A 141 -18.76 -15.74 13.97
C LEU A 141 -20.01 -16.64 13.86
N SER A 142 -20.79 -16.42 12.80
CA SER A 142 -21.98 -17.21 12.48
C SER A 142 -21.79 -17.91 11.15
N ASP A 143 -22.10 -19.20 11.13
CA ASP A 143 -22.04 -20.03 9.93
C ASP A 143 -23.28 -19.84 9.03
N TYR A 144 -24.32 -19.16 9.51
CA TYR A 144 -25.60 -19.08 8.80
C TYR A 144 -25.54 -18.32 7.48
N SER A 145 -24.62 -17.36 7.35
CA SER A 145 -24.51 -16.50 6.16
C SER A 145 -23.40 -16.91 5.19
N ASN A 146 -22.53 -17.85 5.59
CA ASN A 146 -21.40 -18.29 4.79
C ASN A 146 -21.82 -19.53 3.98
N ASN A 147 -21.80 -19.41 2.66
CA ASN A 147 -22.20 -20.52 1.78
C ASN A 147 -21.01 -21.17 1.08
N HIS A 148 -19.82 -20.58 1.22
CA HIS A 148 -18.64 -20.98 0.45
C HIS A 148 -17.60 -21.72 1.31
N PHE A 149 -17.30 -21.20 2.50
CA PHE A 149 -16.25 -21.75 3.36
C PHE A 149 -16.84 -22.54 4.52
N LEU A 150 -16.23 -23.68 4.84
CA LEU A 150 -16.59 -24.46 6.02
C LEU A 150 -15.92 -23.86 7.26
N VAL A 151 -16.49 -24.11 8.44
CA VAL A 151 -15.93 -23.68 9.74
C VAL A 151 -14.49 -24.17 9.94
N ASN A 152 -14.15 -25.36 9.42
CA ASN A 152 -12.82 -25.98 9.48
C ASN A 152 -11.93 -25.65 8.26
N SER A 153 -12.33 -24.73 7.38
CA SER A 153 -11.47 -24.26 6.29
C SER A 153 -10.27 -23.51 6.86
N THR A 154 -9.08 -23.76 6.31
CA THR A 154 -7.86 -23.06 6.73
C THR A 154 -7.87 -21.63 6.19
N VAL A 155 -7.21 -20.72 6.90
CA VAL A 155 -7.05 -19.33 6.45
C VAL A 155 -6.38 -19.27 5.08
N GLN A 156 -5.51 -20.24 4.75
CA GLN A 156 -4.98 -20.37 3.40
C GLN A 156 -6.10 -20.59 2.37
N THR A 157 -7.01 -21.54 2.58
CA THR A 157 -8.15 -21.75 1.67
C THR A 157 -9.01 -20.50 1.54
N LEU A 158 -9.24 -19.79 2.66
CA LEU A 158 -9.98 -18.53 2.63
C LEU A 158 -9.26 -17.50 1.74
N LEU A 159 -7.94 -17.35 1.88
CA LEU A 159 -7.15 -16.38 1.12
C LEU A 159 -6.93 -16.77 -0.34
N ASP A 160 -6.85 -18.07 -0.64
CA ASP A 160 -6.76 -18.58 -2.02
C ASP A 160 -7.99 -18.13 -2.83
N ASP A 161 -9.15 -17.97 -2.19
CA ASP A 161 -10.37 -17.41 -2.76
C ASP A 161 -10.61 -15.94 -2.39
N LEU A 162 -9.55 -15.22 -2.01
CA LEU A 162 -9.57 -13.79 -1.63
C LEU A 162 -10.56 -13.45 -0.50
N MET A 163 -10.94 -14.45 0.29
CA MET A 163 -11.96 -14.39 1.33
C MET A 163 -13.34 -13.96 0.79
N ILE A 164 -13.60 -14.19 -0.50
CA ILE A 164 -14.87 -13.87 -1.16
C ILE A 164 -15.83 -15.05 -0.94
N ASP A 165 -16.88 -14.84 -0.16
CA ASP A 165 -17.95 -15.84 0.04
C ASP A 165 -18.92 -15.87 -1.16
N LYS A 166 -19.43 -14.70 -1.57
CA LYS A 166 -20.29 -14.58 -2.76
C LYS A 166 -19.96 -13.35 -3.56
N LEU A 167 -19.82 -13.55 -4.86
CA LEU A 167 -19.72 -12.48 -5.83
C LEU A 167 -21.11 -12.23 -6.43
N ASN A 168 -21.78 -11.16 -5.99
CA ASN A 168 -23.06 -10.79 -6.57
C ASN A 168 -22.85 -9.99 -7.86
N SER A 169 -22.96 -10.66 -9.01
CA SER A 169 -22.89 -10.05 -10.34
C SER A 169 -24.20 -9.40 -10.79
N GLU A 170 -25.31 -9.67 -10.09
CA GLU A 170 -26.63 -9.10 -10.36
C GLU A 170 -26.87 -7.85 -9.52
N ILE A 171 -26.01 -6.84 -9.67
CA ILE A 171 -26.28 -5.53 -9.06
C ILE A 171 -27.40 -4.87 -9.86
N MET A 172 -28.60 -4.78 -9.27
CA MET A 172 -29.67 -3.93 -9.79
C MET A 172 -29.28 -2.47 -9.61
N PHE A 173 -28.58 -1.91 -10.59
CA PHE A 173 -28.14 -0.51 -10.58
C PHE A 173 -29.31 0.45 -10.32
N ASP A 174 -30.50 0.17 -10.86
CA ASP A 174 -31.70 0.97 -10.60
C ASP A 174 -32.04 1.01 -9.10
N SER A 175 -32.00 -0.13 -8.42
CA SER A 175 -32.24 -0.20 -6.98
C SER A 175 -31.15 0.54 -6.20
N PHE A 176 -29.89 0.35 -6.58
CA PHE A 176 -28.75 1.02 -5.94
C PHE A 176 -28.83 2.55 -6.08
N TYR A 177 -29.05 3.08 -7.28
CA TYR A 177 -29.16 4.51 -7.52
C TYR A 177 -30.44 5.11 -6.92
N SER A 178 -31.55 4.37 -6.91
CA SER A 178 -32.80 4.81 -6.25
C SER A 178 -32.66 4.93 -4.73
N GLN A 179 -31.84 4.07 -4.11
CA GLN A 179 -31.51 4.14 -2.68
C GLN A 179 -30.52 5.27 -2.38
N CYS A 180 -29.51 5.44 -3.24
CA CYS A 180 -28.49 6.47 -3.05
C CYS A 180 -29.00 7.90 -3.31
N LYS A 181 -30.14 8.08 -4.00
CA LYS A 181 -30.74 9.39 -4.39
C LYS A 181 -29.69 10.50 -4.55
N PRO A 182 -28.74 10.37 -5.50
CA PRO A 182 -27.71 11.38 -5.64
C PRO A 182 -28.34 12.72 -6.05
N ASP A 183 -28.14 13.76 -5.24
CA ASP A 183 -28.67 15.11 -5.53
C ASP A 183 -28.07 15.73 -6.80
N TYR A 184 -26.89 15.28 -7.20
CA TYR A 184 -26.25 15.67 -8.46
C TYR A 184 -25.34 14.54 -8.97
N CYS A 185 -25.30 14.37 -10.29
CA CYS A 185 -24.32 13.50 -10.95
C CYS A 185 -23.08 14.32 -11.31
N ALA A 186 -21.93 13.95 -10.77
CA ALA A 186 -20.64 14.49 -11.20
C ALA A 186 -19.92 13.47 -12.08
N PHE A 187 -19.69 13.81 -13.34
CA PHE A 187 -18.84 13.02 -14.23
C PHE A 187 -17.40 13.47 -14.06
N SER A 188 -16.52 12.59 -13.57
CA SER A 188 -15.08 12.84 -13.59
C SER A 188 -14.48 12.22 -14.85
N TYR A 189 -14.04 13.06 -15.78
CA TYR A 189 -13.22 12.63 -16.90
C TYR A 189 -11.76 12.52 -16.43
N THR A 190 -11.34 11.32 -16.02
CA THR A 190 -9.91 11.05 -15.82
C THR A 190 -9.26 10.77 -17.17
N HIS A 191 -8.74 11.82 -17.83
CA HIS A 191 -7.87 11.61 -18.98
C HIS A 191 -6.60 10.90 -18.50
N ARG A 192 -6.44 9.63 -18.90
CA ARG A 192 -5.17 8.92 -18.77
C ARG A 192 -4.22 9.54 -19.80
N PHE A 193 -3.46 10.57 -19.38
CA PHE A 193 -2.46 11.16 -20.24
C PHE A 193 -1.48 10.07 -20.67
N SER A 194 -1.47 9.75 -21.97
CA SER A 194 -0.50 8.81 -22.51
C SER A 194 0.90 9.38 -22.28
N ARG A 195 1.89 8.51 -22.08
CA ARG A 195 3.30 8.92 -21.88
C ARG A 195 3.78 9.88 -22.99
N LEU A 196 3.29 9.68 -24.21
CA LEU A 196 3.58 10.54 -25.36
C LEU A 196 3.02 11.95 -25.20
N PHE A 197 1.79 12.09 -24.68
CA PHE A 197 1.17 13.39 -24.45
C PHE A 197 2.03 14.25 -23.51
N ILE A 198 2.45 13.68 -22.38
CA ILE A 198 3.29 14.38 -21.39
C ILE A 198 4.60 14.89 -22.02
N ILE A 199 5.28 14.04 -22.80
CA ILE A 199 6.54 14.41 -23.48
C ILE A 199 6.31 15.54 -24.48
N THR A 200 5.26 15.45 -25.30
CA THR A 200 4.96 16.49 -26.30
C THR A 200 4.59 17.83 -25.68
N THR A 201 3.87 17.82 -24.55
CA THR A 201 3.53 19.05 -23.82
C THR A 201 4.79 19.73 -23.25
N ILE A 202 5.71 18.96 -22.65
CA ILE A 202 6.96 19.52 -22.11
C ILE A 202 7.78 20.15 -23.25
N LEU A 203 8.00 19.43 -24.34
CA LEU A 203 8.76 19.95 -25.49
C LEU A 203 8.10 21.20 -26.11
N GLY A 204 6.76 21.21 -26.23
CA GLY A 204 6.00 22.34 -26.74
C GLY A 204 6.11 23.59 -25.85
N THR A 205 6.04 23.41 -24.53
CA THR A 205 6.15 24.53 -23.57
C THR A 205 7.54 25.16 -23.56
N PHE A 206 8.62 24.37 -23.55
CA PHE A 206 9.99 24.90 -23.64
C PHE A 206 10.24 25.62 -24.97
N GLY A 207 9.77 25.06 -26.08
CA GLY A 207 9.90 25.69 -27.40
C GLY A 207 9.15 27.01 -27.50
N ALA A 208 7.90 27.06 -27.03
CA ALA A 208 7.09 28.27 -27.05
C ALA A 208 7.68 29.36 -26.15
N LEU A 209 8.09 29.01 -24.94
CA LEU A 209 8.66 29.95 -23.98
C LEU A 209 9.97 30.56 -24.50
N SER A 210 10.84 29.74 -25.09
CA SER A 210 12.10 30.20 -25.70
C SER A 210 11.86 31.17 -26.86
N SER A 211 10.91 30.84 -27.75
CA SER A 211 10.55 31.71 -28.88
C SER A 211 9.96 33.05 -28.45
N ILE A 212 9.04 33.06 -27.47
CA ILE A 212 8.44 34.29 -26.96
C ILE A 212 9.51 35.17 -26.29
N LEU A 213 10.40 34.57 -25.49
CA LEU A 213 11.46 35.32 -24.82
C LEU A 213 12.39 35.99 -25.84
N ARG A 214 12.76 35.28 -26.91
CA ARG A 214 13.61 35.81 -27.98
C ARG A 214 12.95 36.96 -28.74
N LEU A 215 11.63 36.92 -28.92
CA LEU A 215 10.86 37.99 -29.55
C LEU A 215 10.69 39.21 -28.64
N MET A 216 10.45 38.98 -27.35
CA MET A 216 10.18 40.05 -26.36
C MET A 216 11.45 40.76 -25.88
N THR A 217 12.60 40.07 -25.86
CA THR A 217 13.89 40.63 -25.44
C THR A 217 14.24 41.96 -26.12
N PRO A 218 14.23 42.11 -27.46
CA PRO A 218 14.56 43.38 -28.10
C PRO A 218 13.56 44.50 -27.77
N PHE A 219 12.29 44.15 -27.52
CA PHE A 219 11.26 45.11 -27.15
C PHE A 219 11.50 45.66 -25.74
N ILE A 220 11.78 44.76 -24.79
CA ILE A 220 12.10 45.11 -23.39
C ILE A 220 13.38 45.96 -23.34
N VAL A 221 14.43 45.57 -24.06
CA VAL A 221 15.68 46.32 -24.10
C VAL A 221 15.47 47.74 -24.66
N LYS A 222 14.69 47.90 -25.73
CA LYS A 222 14.36 49.23 -26.28
C LYS A 222 13.59 50.10 -25.28
N ILE A 223 12.66 49.51 -24.52
CA ILE A 223 11.91 50.23 -23.48
C ILE A 223 12.87 50.69 -22.38
N ILE A 224 13.73 49.80 -21.87
CA ILE A 224 14.71 50.12 -20.81
C ILE A 224 15.66 51.24 -21.26
N PHE A 225 16.20 51.17 -22.48
CA PHE A 225 17.08 52.22 -23.01
C PHE A 225 16.37 53.57 -23.13
N ARG A 226 15.13 53.61 -23.64
CA ARG A 226 14.34 54.85 -23.73
C ARG A 226 14.05 55.48 -22.37
N TRP A 227 13.88 54.65 -21.33
CA TRP A 227 13.64 55.13 -19.97
C TRP A 227 14.93 55.71 -19.36
N LYS A 228 16.08 55.05 -19.56
CA LYS A 228 17.37 55.57 -19.11
C LYS A 228 17.77 56.88 -19.79
N THR A 229 17.51 57.05 -21.09
CA THR A 229 17.81 58.30 -21.81
C THR A 229 16.91 59.46 -21.38
N LYS A 230 15.66 59.19 -20.97
CA LYS A 230 14.78 60.22 -20.38
C LYS A 230 15.26 60.69 -19.01
N ILE A 231 15.84 59.81 -18.20
CA ILE A 231 16.37 60.16 -16.88
C ILE A 231 17.69 60.93 -17.00
N ALA A 232 18.59 60.54 -17.92
CA ALA A 232 19.87 61.23 -18.13
C ALA A 232 19.77 62.61 -18.80
N SER A 233 18.62 62.97 -19.39
CA SER A 233 18.37 64.29 -19.98
C SER A 233 17.91 65.36 -18.96
N ASN A 234 17.64 64.98 -17.70
CA ASN A 234 17.21 65.91 -16.66
C ASN A 234 18.35 66.47 -15.79
N ASP A 235 19.60 66.04 -16.02
CA ASP A 235 20.79 66.43 -15.21
C ASP A 235 21.83 67.28 -15.99
N THR A 236 21.38 68.19 -16.85
CA THR A 236 22.25 69.26 -17.41
C THR A 236 21.86 70.62 -16.84
N ILE A 237 22.53 71.01 -15.74
CA ILE A 237 22.47 72.35 -15.13
C ILE A 237 23.30 73.34 -15.97
N PRO A 238 22.78 74.52 -16.36
CA PRO A 238 23.60 75.66 -16.76
C PRO A 238 23.93 76.54 -15.54
N GLN A 239 25.21 76.64 -15.20
CA GLN A 239 25.83 77.83 -14.56
C GLN A 239 25.85 78.97 -15.60
N ASN A 240 25.71 80.27 -15.34
CA ASN A 240 25.58 81.13 -14.16
C ASN A 240 25.10 82.51 -14.71
N ASP A 241 24.51 83.38 -13.89
CA ASP A 241 24.86 84.83 -13.83
C ASP A 241 23.75 85.67 -13.18
N THR A 242 24.00 86.02 -11.91
CA THR A 242 23.49 87.24 -11.27
C THR A 242 24.20 88.47 -11.85
N VAL A 243 23.41 89.38 -12.41
CA VAL A 243 23.81 90.70 -12.90
C VAL A 243 24.19 91.63 -11.73
N ILE A 244 25.39 92.22 -11.77
CA ILE A 244 25.74 93.42 -10.99
C ILE A 244 26.14 94.53 -11.95
N LEU A 245 25.34 95.60 -12.01
CA LEU A 245 25.64 96.86 -12.68
C LEU A 245 26.40 97.80 -11.74
N ARG A 246 27.48 98.44 -12.21
CA ARG A 246 28.04 99.66 -11.59
C ARG A 246 28.25 100.73 -12.67
N LYS A 247 27.67 101.91 -12.43
CA LYS A 247 27.56 103.09 -13.30
C LYS A 247 28.90 103.83 -13.54
N ARG A 248 28.95 104.55 -14.66
CA ARG A 248 29.87 105.65 -15.01
C ARG A 248 30.08 106.66 -13.87
N LYS A 249 31.34 107.04 -13.66
CA LYS A 249 31.80 108.43 -13.72
C LYS A 249 33.20 108.45 -14.32
#